data_AF-A0A846PL44-F1
#
_entry.id   AF-A0A846PL44-F1
#
_cell.length_a   1.000
_cell.length_b   1.000
_cell.length_c   1.000
_cell.angle_alpha   90.00
_cell.angle_beta   90.00
_cell.angle_gamma   90.00
#
_symmetry.space_group_name_H-M   'P 1'
#
loop_
_entity.id
_entity.type
_entity.pdbx_description
1 polymer ?
#
loop_
_entity_poly.entity_id
_entity_poly.type
_entity_poly.pdbx_seq_one_letter_code
_entity_poly.pdbx_strand_id
1 'polypeptide(L)' 'AVIIQEMVPAECSGLVFTKNPMNGRDEITVEAVVGFTKALAQERTTPRRWVYKWGEWIEKPEDCEFD' A
#
# COMPACT_ATOMS: atom_id res chain seq x y z
N ALA A 1 -0.69 -23.82 -11.85
CA ALA A 1 -1.72 -23.08 -12.61
C ALA A 1 -1.11 -21.79 -13.13
N VAL A 2 -1.63 -21.24 -14.23
CA VAL A 2 -1.19 -19.93 -14.79
C VAL A 2 -2.39 -19.00 -14.79
N ILE A 3 -2.18 -17.75 -14.38
CA ILE A 3 -3.19 -16.70 -14.42
C ILE A 3 -2.81 -15.74 -15.54
N ILE A 4 -3.76 -15.44 -16.43
CA ILE A 4 -3.65 -14.40 -17.45
C ILE A 4 -4.65 -13.32 -17.05
N GLN A 5 -4.16 -12.09 -16.90
CA GLN A 5 -4.95 -10.95 -16.44
C GLN A 5 -4.63 -9.75 -17.33
N GLU A 6 -5.65 -8.96 -17.63
CA GLU A 6 -5.48 -7.64 -18.24
C GLU A 6 -4.72 -6.69 -17.28
N MET A 7 -3.82 -5.89 -17.85
CA MET A 7 -3.05 -4.91 -17.10
C MET A 7 -3.91 -3.68 -16.81
N VAL A 8 -3.88 -3.22 -15.55
CA VAL A 8 -4.56 -1.99 -15.13
C VAL A 8 -3.56 -0.81 -15.21
N PRO A 9 -3.89 0.29 -15.93
CA PRO A 9 -3.06 1.50 -15.94
C PRO A 9 -3.25 2.29 -14.64
N ALA A 10 -2.62 1.82 -13.57
CA ALA A 10 -2.82 2.35 -12.23
C ALA A 10 -2.03 3.66 -12.00
N GLU A 11 -2.73 4.73 -11.61
CA GLU A 11 -2.11 5.97 -11.11
C GLU A 11 -1.41 5.75 -9.77
N CYS A 12 -1.97 4.87 -8.93
CA CYS A 12 -1.40 4.41 -7.68
C CYS A 12 -1.67 2.92 -7.50
N SER A 13 -0.75 2.21 -6.85
CA SER A 13 -0.91 0.80 -6.55
C SER A 13 -0.24 0.45 -5.23
N GLY A 14 -0.64 -0.66 -4.62
CA GLY A 14 -0.21 -0.97 -3.27
C GLY A 14 -0.74 -2.28 -2.71
N LEU A 15 -0.59 -2.43 -1.40
CA LEU A 15 -0.95 -3.58 -0.62
C LEU A 15 -1.78 -3.15 0.59
N VAL A 16 -2.75 -3.97 0.96
CA VAL A 16 -3.56 -3.78 2.16
C VAL A 16 -3.55 -5.07 2.97
N PHE A 17 -3.30 -4.94 4.27
CA PHE A 17 -3.53 -6.01 5.22
C PHE A 17 -4.65 -5.59 6.18
N THR A 18 -5.63 -6.46 6.38
CA THR A 18 -6.75 -6.23 7.30
C THR A 18 -6.43 -6.58 8.76
N LYS A 19 -5.27 -7.21 8.97
CA LYS A 19 -4.60 -7.41 10.26
C LYS A 19 -3.15 -7.00 10.08
N ASN A 20 -2.57 -6.30 11.05
CA ASN A 20 -1.20 -5.85 10.90
C ASN A 20 -0.26 -7.07 10.80
N PRO A 21 0.48 -7.22 9.68
CA PRO A 21 1.29 -8.40 9.41
C PRO A 21 2.52 -8.50 10.34
N MET A 22 2.92 -7.39 10.97
CA MET A 22 4.08 -7.32 11.86
C MET A 22 3.77 -7.73 13.30
N ASN A 23 2.54 -7.51 13.77
CA ASN A 23 2.18 -7.68 15.18
C ASN A 23 0.85 -8.41 15.42
N GLY A 24 0.09 -8.75 14.37
CA GLY A 24 -1.19 -9.46 14.44
C GLY A 24 -2.37 -8.65 14.99
N ARG A 25 -2.20 -7.35 15.24
CA ARG A 25 -3.26 -6.51 15.82
C ARG A 25 -4.41 -6.28 14.83
N ASP A 26 -5.57 -5.99 15.41
CA ASP A 26 -6.77 -5.59 14.68
C ASP A 26 -6.67 -4.15 14.19
N GLU A 27 -5.81 -3.94 13.22
CA GLU A 27 -5.60 -2.67 12.53
C GLU A 27 -5.28 -2.95 11.06
N ILE A 28 -5.79 -2.07 10.19
CA ILE A 28 -5.60 -2.14 8.75
C ILE A 28 -4.33 -1.38 8.42
N THR A 29 -3.40 -2.00 7.69
CA THR A 29 -2.20 -1.33 7.18
C THR A 29 -2.29 -1.22 5.67
N VAL A 30 -2.09 -0.02 5.14
CA VAL A 30 -2.06 0.26 3.69
C VAL A 30 -0.66 0.73 3.32
N GLU A 31 -0.08 0.15 2.27
CA GLU A 31 1.21 0.56 1.70
C GLU A 31 1.03 0.83 0.21
N ALA A 32 1.34 2.04 -0.27
CA ALA A 32 1.10 2.41 -1.66
C ALA A 32 2.24 3.25 -2.27
N VAL A 33 2.35 3.16 -3.59
CA VAL A 33 3.25 3.95 -4.45
C VAL A 33 2.48 4.53 -5.62
N VAL A 34 3.04 5.59 -6.21
CA VAL A 34 2.60 6.12 -7.50
C VAL A 34 2.97 5.13 -8.61
N GLY A 35 2.07 4.95 -9.57
CA GLY A 35 2.26 4.03 -10.69
C GLY A 35 2.11 2.56 -10.30
N PHE A 36 2.77 1.68 -11.06
CA PHE A 36 2.63 0.23 -10.94
C PHE A 36 3.61 -0.40 -9.95
N THR A 37 3.09 -1.29 -9.09
CA THR A 37 3.81 -1.85 -7.94
C THR A 37 5.09 -2.59 -8.31
N LYS A 38 5.24 -3.15 -9.54
CA LYS A 38 6.52 -3.81 -9.91
C LYS A 38 7.73 -2.87 -9.89
N ALA A 39 7.55 -1.55 -9.97
CA ALA A 39 8.66 -0.62 -9.80
C ALA A 39 9.33 -0.76 -8.41
N LEU A 40 8.58 -1.16 -7.38
CA LEU A 40 9.11 -1.45 -6.04
C LEU A 40 10.18 -2.55 -6.02
N ALA A 41 10.09 -3.53 -6.93
CA ALA A 41 11.03 -4.64 -6.98
C ALA A 41 12.40 -4.25 -7.59
N GLN A 42 12.47 -3.14 -8.32
CA GLN A 42 13.69 -2.70 -9.02
C GLN A 42 14.27 -1.40 -8.48
N GLU A 43 13.45 -0.48 -7.96
CA GLU A 43 13.88 0.91 -7.72
C GLU A 43 14.04 1.33 -6.24
N ARG A 44 13.86 0.44 -5.26
CA ARG A 44 13.96 0.78 -3.82
C ARG A 44 13.08 1.97 -3.41
N THR A 45 11.94 2.18 -4.05
CA THR A 45 10.97 3.20 -3.63
C THR A 45 10.38 2.82 -2.27
N THR A 46 10.48 3.70 -1.27
CA THR A 46 9.81 3.48 0.01
C THR A 46 8.31 3.78 -0.15
N PRO A 47 7.41 2.81 0.07
CA PRO A 47 5.97 3.06 0.01
C PRO A 47 5.55 4.08 1.07
N ARG A 48 4.52 4.86 0.75
CA ARG A 48 3.76 5.58 1.75
C ARG A 48 2.95 4.58 2.56
N ARG A 49 2.90 4.77 3.88
CA ARG A 49 2.24 3.85 4.82
C ARG A 49 1.18 4.55 5.64
N TRP A 50 0.03 3.89 5.77
CA TRP A 50 -1.05 4.30 6.64
C TRP A 50 -1.45 3.16 7.57
N VAL A 51 -1.87 3.51 8.79
CA VAL A 51 -2.45 2.56 9.74
C VAL A 51 -3.80 3.09 10.22
N TYR A 52 -4.84 2.27 10.05
CA TYR A 52 -6.22 2.57 10.42
C TYR A 52 -6.73 1.58 11.47
N LYS A 53 -7.34 2.11 12.53
CA LYS A 53 -7.84 1.32 13.65
C LYS A 53 -9.11 1.95 14.21
N TRP A 54 -10.17 1.15 14.30
CA TRP A 54 -11.43 1.49 14.97
C TRP A 54 -12.06 2.84 14.59
N GLY A 55 -12.07 3.19 13.30
CA GLY A 55 -12.66 4.46 12.86
C GLY A 55 -11.62 5.55 12.58
N GLU A 56 -10.39 5.38 13.07
CA GLU A 56 -9.39 6.44 13.12
C GLU A 56 -8.08 6.06 12.45
N TRP A 57 -7.39 7.07 11.92
CA TRP A 57 -6.03 6.93 11.41
C TRP A 57 -5.02 7.17 12.53
N ILE A 58 -4.17 6.18 12.81
CA ILE A 58 -3.15 6.27 13.85
C ILE A 58 -1.74 6.49 13.30
N GLU A 59 -1.54 6.27 11.99
CA GLU A 59 -0.32 6.56 11.26
C GLU A 59 -0.69 7.05 9.85
N LYS A 60 -0.05 8.14 9.41
CA LYS A 60 -0.15 8.71 8.07
C LYS A 60 1.22 9.21 7.62
N PRO A 61 1.53 9.20 6.31
CA PRO A 61 2.71 9.86 5.77
C PRO A 61 2.58 11.38 5.95
N GLU A 62 3.70 12.05 6.22
CA GLU A 62 3.75 13.52 6.32
C GLU A 62 3.48 14.18 4.95
N ASP A 63 4.03 13.59 3.87
CA ASP A 63 3.85 14.07 2.50
C ASP A 63 2.87 13.18 1.71
N CYS A 64 1.60 13.60 1.71
CA CYS A 64 0.52 12.98 0.92
C CYS A 64 0.21 13.77 -0.37
N GLU A 65 1.18 14.47 -0.96
CA GLU A 65 0.98 15.08 -2.28
C GLU A 65 1.08 14.00 -3.37
N PHE A 66 -0.05 13.80 -4.04
CA PHE A 66 -0.17 13.12 -5.33
C PHE A 66 -0.43 14.23 -6.36
N ASP A 67 0.62 14.96 -6.72
CA ASP A 67 0.60 15.86 -7.89
C ASP A 67 0.69 15.05 -9.20
#